data_AF-A0A847G0N8-F1
#
_entry.id   AF-A0A847G0N8-F1
#
_cell.length_a   1.000
_cell.length_b   1.000
_cell.length_c   1.000
_cell.angle_alpha   90.00
_cell.angle_beta   90.00
_cell.angle_gamma   90.00
#
_symmetry.space_group_name_H-M   'P 1'
#
loop_
_entity.id
_entity.type
_entity.pdbx_description
1 polymer ?
#
loop_
_entity_poly.entity_id
_entity_poly.type
_entity_poly.pdbx_seq_one_letter_code
_entity_poly.pdbx_strand_id
1 'polypeptide(L)'
;MNKKIRVLIFFVGIVVVALLGILLRPPYNAPVESGEKSLVTTETLVATLTIVPSSTSTLTSISTSTPTSIPSPTPTATSLPATISGRLFFDINLSGTRDEIRMKYFDGLIHPGFRPQTQNADFVRALEDYTQSHPHTRDWTYIMLLEPGLSNIEVCASLKGVQQACVLTDEQGFYSLKASAIRQGDFIGLKFTDLNEGEIHKMTYQNRPVKPVTIPPYELNGISVPEQNLVQTHLMKITNIYYIEAGKGDVNIGLTQGALPYPPIKGEPYIYSFFDHDPRIGWGLDWRTRTALSPKSYNQLPNRLTDNLDGVDVGGQKGDLVVSVGFGMATIRRSENMGNQIIVMVDNFPHLITYSHLDTVLISGTQEVFTGQIIGVVGRTGKNVGAPHVHLDVGSSGYDPFGNPDGAYPQLWTRAFSPIEFQ
;
A
#
# COMPACT_ATOMS: atom_id res chain seq x y z
N MET A 1 3.88 50.72 -51.83
CA MET A 1 3.91 52.20 -51.64
C MET A 1 4.37 52.50 -50.21
N ASN A 2 5.50 53.19 -50.09
CA ASN A 2 5.89 54.22 -49.10
C ASN A 2 5.23 54.26 -47.71
N LYS A 3 5.88 54.60 -46.58
CA LYS A 3 7.29 54.81 -46.13
C LYS A 3 7.16 55.39 -44.69
N LYS A 4 8.26 55.32 -43.91
CA LYS A 4 8.59 56.04 -42.62
C LYS A 4 8.08 55.36 -41.34
N ILE A 5 8.87 54.85 -40.39
CA ILE A 5 10.23 55.12 -39.82
C ILE A 5 10.42 56.53 -39.23
N ARG A 6 10.59 56.57 -37.89
CA ARG A 6 11.54 57.36 -37.05
C ARG A 6 11.34 56.90 -35.58
N VAL A 7 12.22 56.16 -34.90
CA VAL A 7 13.60 56.40 -34.39
C VAL A 7 13.64 57.29 -33.13
N LEU A 8 14.20 56.76 -32.03
CA LEU A 8 15.32 57.25 -31.17
C LEU A 8 15.14 56.76 -29.70
N ILE A 9 15.83 55.74 -29.17
CA ILE A 9 17.23 55.59 -28.67
C ILE A 9 17.51 56.22 -27.28
N PHE A 10 17.78 55.32 -26.32
CA PHE A 10 18.69 55.33 -25.14
C PHE A 10 18.83 56.55 -24.23
N PHE A 11 18.83 56.31 -22.90
CA PHE A 11 19.96 56.68 -22.03
C PHE A 11 20.07 55.80 -20.77
N VAL A 12 21.32 55.44 -20.48
CA VAL A 12 21.89 54.72 -19.33
C VAL A 12 21.94 55.64 -18.10
N GLY A 13 21.88 55.11 -16.88
CA GLY A 13 22.42 55.85 -15.73
C GLY A 13 22.20 55.34 -14.31
N ILE A 14 23.27 54.78 -13.74
CA ILE A 14 23.81 55.08 -12.40
C ILE A 14 23.42 54.17 -11.21
N VAL A 15 24.46 53.46 -10.77
CA VAL A 15 24.71 52.80 -9.48
C VAL A 15 25.27 53.82 -8.48
N VAL A 16 25.10 53.57 -7.16
CA VAL A 16 26.04 53.84 -6.04
C VAL A 16 25.46 54.63 -4.84
N VAL A 17 25.21 53.84 -3.77
CA VAL A 17 25.58 54.02 -2.33
C VAL A 17 24.99 55.16 -1.50
N ALA A 18 24.35 54.77 -0.38
CA ALA A 18 24.62 55.35 0.94
C ALA A 18 24.27 54.35 2.08
N LEU A 19 25.32 53.83 2.72
CA LEU A 19 25.31 53.31 4.10
C LEU A 19 25.13 54.49 5.07
N LEU A 20 24.39 54.30 6.18
CA LEU A 20 24.87 54.24 7.58
C LEU A 20 23.71 54.43 8.59
N GLY A 21 23.73 53.70 9.71
CA GLY A 21 23.14 54.21 10.96
C GLY A 21 22.23 53.28 11.79
N ILE A 22 22.74 52.14 12.24
CA ILE A 22 22.68 51.56 13.60
C ILE A 22 21.66 52.18 14.59
N LEU A 23 20.85 51.34 15.26
CA LEU A 23 20.76 51.22 16.73
C LEU A 23 19.84 50.04 17.16
N LEU A 24 20.48 48.98 17.67
CA LEU A 24 20.14 48.17 18.84
C LEU A 24 18.73 47.57 19.00
N ARG A 25 18.64 46.22 18.99
CA ARG A 25 18.16 45.41 20.13
C ARG A 25 18.46 43.90 19.93
N PRO A 26 18.70 43.14 21.03
CA PRO A 26 19.37 41.84 21.03
C PRO A 26 18.42 40.64 20.82
N PRO A 27 18.95 39.43 20.53
CA PRO A 27 18.14 38.21 20.56
C PRO A 27 17.78 37.84 22.01
N TYR A 28 16.51 37.52 22.17
CA TYR A 28 15.88 37.06 23.41
C TYR A 28 16.40 35.66 23.75
N ASN A 29 17.28 35.57 24.74
CA ASN A 29 17.59 34.34 25.46
C ASN A 29 16.54 34.15 26.56
N ALA A 30 15.86 33.00 26.57
CA ALA A 30 15.09 32.52 27.71
C ALA A 30 15.82 31.33 28.37
N PRO A 31 15.68 31.13 29.69
CA PRO A 31 16.67 30.45 30.51
C PRO A 31 16.48 28.93 30.54
N VAL A 32 17.61 28.22 30.51
CA VAL A 32 17.73 26.84 30.94
C VAL A 32 17.90 26.87 32.47
N GLU A 33 16.88 26.39 33.19
CA GLU A 33 16.98 26.13 34.62
C GLU A 33 17.93 24.95 34.86
N SER A 34 18.98 25.24 35.63
CA SER A 34 20.01 24.31 36.07
C SER A 34 19.58 23.67 37.38
N GLY A 35 19.19 22.40 37.30
CA GLY A 35 19.04 21.53 38.47
C GLY A 35 20.38 20.92 38.85
N GLU A 36 21.11 21.63 39.71
CA GLU A 36 22.37 21.20 40.32
C GLU A 36 22.10 20.03 41.29
N LYS A 37 22.44 18.79 40.90
CA LYS A 37 22.51 17.67 41.86
C LYS A 37 23.90 17.64 42.48
N SER A 38 23.95 18.11 43.72
CA SER A 38 25.11 18.09 44.60
C SER A 38 25.62 16.67 44.87
N LEU A 39 26.93 16.56 44.80
CA LEU A 39 27.78 15.42 45.09
C LEU A 39 27.81 15.19 46.61
N VAL A 40 27.39 14.02 47.09
CA VAL A 40 27.62 13.57 48.48
C VAL A 40 28.37 12.25 48.46
N THR A 41 29.35 12.23 49.35
CA THR A 41 30.51 11.36 49.54
C THR A 41 30.21 9.91 49.94
N THR A 42 31.17 9.08 49.55
CA THR A 42 31.47 7.70 49.97
C THR A 42 31.47 7.47 51.48
N GLU A 43 30.86 6.38 51.93
CA GLU A 43 31.36 5.61 53.08
C GLU A 43 31.36 4.11 52.79
N THR A 44 32.50 3.52 53.11
CA THR A 44 32.91 2.13 52.93
C THR A 44 32.42 1.31 54.11
N LEU A 45 31.87 0.10 53.87
CA LEU A 45 31.75 -0.90 54.94
C LEU A 45 32.47 -2.20 54.54
N VAL A 46 33.59 -2.39 55.22
CA VAL A 46 34.36 -3.63 55.34
C VAL A 46 33.64 -4.50 56.36
N ALA A 47 33.41 -5.79 56.05
CA ALA A 47 33.01 -6.77 57.05
C ALA A 47 34.05 -7.89 57.09
N THR A 48 34.77 -7.87 58.20
CA THR A 48 35.92 -8.70 58.58
C THR A 48 35.48 -10.08 59.06
N LEU A 49 36.29 -11.09 58.75
CA LEU A 49 36.22 -12.45 59.30
C LEU A 49 36.39 -12.45 60.83
N THR A 50 35.66 -13.34 61.51
CA THR A 50 36.05 -13.84 62.84
C THR A 50 35.71 -15.32 62.97
N ILE A 51 36.75 -16.11 63.26
CA ILE A 51 36.76 -17.54 63.57
C ILE A 51 36.60 -17.70 65.08
N VAL A 52 35.87 -18.71 65.61
CA VAL A 52 36.27 -19.73 66.66
C VAL A 52 35.10 -20.78 66.86
N PRO A 53 35.24 -21.92 67.57
CA PRO A 53 35.69 -23.25 67.12
C PRO A 53 34.65 -24.40 67.20
N SER A 54 35.13 -25.58 66.80
CA SER A 54 34.53 -26.93 66.77
C SER A 54 33.71 -27.40 67.98
N SER A 55 32.70 -28.22 67.71
CA SER A 55 32.41 -29.40 68.54
C SER A 55 32.06 -30.63 67.71
N THR A 56 32.87 -31.65 67.97
CA THR A 56 32.80 -33.11 67.87
C THR A 56 31.59 -33.81 67.23
N SER A 57 31.95 -34.80 66.41
CA SER A 57 31.12 -35.84 65.78
C SER A 57 30.27 -36.66 66.73
N THR A 58 29.06 -37.01 66.30
CA THR A 58 28.35 -38.22 66.74
C THR A 58 27.78 -38.95 65.52
N LEU A 59 28.16 -40.22 65.36
CA LEU A 59 27.70 -41.14 64.32
C LEU A 59 26.24 -41.52 64.56
N THR A 60 25.41 -41.51 63.51
CA THR A 60 24.18 -42.33 63.50
C THR A 60 23.76 -42.70 62.07
N SER A 61 23.82 -44.02 61.82
CA SER A 61 23.23 -44.84 60.76
C SER A 61 22.79 -44.20 59.44
N ILE A 62 23.53 -44.49 58.37
CA ILE A 62 23.06 -44.37 56.98
C ILE A 62 22.10 -45.52 56.70
N SER A 63 20.83 -45.20 56.52
CA SER A 63 19.84 -46.09 55.90
C SER A 63 20.03 -46.10 54.39
N THR A 64 20.17 -47.29 53.83
CA THR A 64 20.28 -47.58 52.39
C THR A 64 19.05 -47.07 51.63
N SER A 65 19.21 -46.01 50.84
CA SER A 65 18.20 -45.58 49.87
C SER A 65 18.41 -46.30 48.54
N THR A 66 17.43 -47.10 48.16
CA THR A 66 17.28 -47.75 46.85
C THR A 66 17.38 -46.72 45.71
N PRO A 67 18.10 -46.99 44.61
CA PRO A 67 18.20 -46.04 43.50
C PRO A 67 16.84 -45.85 42.83
N THR A 68 16.31 -44.63 42.90
CA THR A 68 15.15 -44.21 42.11
C THR A 68 15.56 -44.14 40.64
N SER A 69 14.93 -44.95 39.80
CA SER A 69 15.11 -44.91 38.35
C SER A 69 14.73 -43.52 37.83
N ILE A 70 15.67 -42.84 37.19
CA ILE A 70 15.42 -41.61 36.43
C ILE A 70 14.39 -41.95 35.33
N PRO A 71 13.24 -41.25 35.24
CA PRO A 71 12.33 -41.47 34.13
C PRO A 71 13.06 -41.12 32.83
N SER A 72 13.13 -42.11 31.92
CA SER A 72 13.64 -41.91 30.57
C SER A 72 12.91 -40.73 29.92
N PRO A 73 13.60 -39.80 29.22
CA PRO A 73 12.93 -38.71 28.54
C PRO A 73 11.89 -39.30 27.59
N THR A 74 10.62 -38.96 27.81
CA THR A 74 9.55 -39.26 26.88
C THR A 74 9.96 -38.65 25.53
N PRO A 75 10.02 -39.41 24.43
CA PRO A 75 10.36 -38.84 23.14
C PRO A 75 9.32 -37.76 22.81
N THR A 76 9.77 -36.50 22.71
CA THR A 76 8.94 -35.42 22.18
C THR A 76 8.39 -35.88 20.84
N ALA A 77 7.07 -35.98 20.72
CA ALA A 77 6.43 -36.41 19.48
C ALA A 77 6.95 -35.53 18.33
N THR A 78 7.66 -36.14 17.38
CA THR A 78 8.15 -35.44 16.19
C THR A 78 6.95 -34.90 15.43
N SER A 79 6.88 -33.58 15.24
CA SER A 79 5.79 -32.96 14.48
C SER A 79 5.69 -33.56 13.07
N LEU A 80 4.46 -33.73 12.59
CA LEU A 80 4.19 -34.38 11.30
C LEU A 80 4.72 -33.52 10.14
N PRO A 81 5.14 -34.13 9.01
CA PRO A 81 5.44 -33.37 7.80
C PRO A 81 4.25 -32.50 7.39
N ALA A 82 4.51 -31.24 7.01
CA ALA A 82 3.48 -30.35 6.50
C ALA A 82 3.47 -30.33 4.97
N THR A 83 2.27 -30.29 4.40
CA THR A 83 2.07 -29.87 3.00
C THR A 83 1.57 -28.43 3.03
N ILE A 84 2.16 -27.58 2.21
CA ILE A 84 1.78 -26.17 2.10
C ILE A 84 0.98 -26.05 0.80
N SER A 85 -0.29 -25.71 0.91
CA SER A 85 -1.19 -25.55 -0.23
C SER A 85 -1.89 -24.21 -0.16
N GLY A 86 -2.40 -23.77 -1.31
CA GLY A 86 -3.15 -22.53 -1.39
C GLY A 86 -3.44 -22.13 -2.83
N ARG A 87 -3.87 -20.89 -3.00
CA ARG A 87 -4.18 -20.31 -4.30
C ARG A 87 -3.66 -18.88 -4.40
N LEU A 88 -3.04 -18.56 -5.52
CA LEU A 88 -2.75 -17.17 -5.92
C LEU A 88 -3.80 -16.72 -6.94
N PHE A 89 -4.34 -15.52 -6.76
CA PHE A 89 -5.38 -14.97 -7.63
C PHE A 89 -5.13 -13.49 -7.92
N PHE A 90 -5.67 -13.00 -9.03
CA PHE A 90 -5.60 -11.58 -9.38
C PHE A 90 -6.62 -10.84 -8.52
N ASP A 91 -6.14 -10.10 -7.53
CA ASP A 91 -6.98 -9.26 -6.66
C ASP A 91 -7.18 -7.88 -7.30
N ILE A 92 -8.27 -7.75 -8.05
CA ILE A 92 -8.56 -6.61 -8.89
C ILE A 92 -9.09 -5.44 -8.06
N ASN A 93 -9.83 -5.72 -6.99
CA ASN A 93 -10.45 -4.69 -6.13
C ASN A 93 -9.66 -4.41 -4.83
N LEU A 94 -8.55 -5.12 -4.60
CA LEU A 94 -7.75 -5.09 -3.38
C LEU A 94 -8.53 -5.48 -2.12
N SER A 95 -9.55 -6.33 -2.24
CA SER A 95 -10.31 -6.82 -1.08
C SER A 95 -9.50 -7.77 -0.20
N GLY A 96 -8.44 -8.38 -0.73
CA GLY A 96 -7.64 -9.41 -0.06
C GLY A 96 -8.32 -10.78 -0.03
N THR A 97 -9.47 -10.91 -0.70
CA THR A 97 -10.25 -12.14 -0.80
C THR A 97 -10.66 -12.38 -2.23
N ARG A 98 -10.64 -13.64 -2.67
CA ARG A 98 -11.08 -13.97 -4.03
C ARG A 98 -12.59 -13.87 -4.14
N ASP A 99 -13.09 -12.82 -4.78
CA ASP A 99 -14.51 -12.52 -4.89
C ASP A 99 -14.98 -12.27 -6.34
N GLU A 100 -16.28 -12.05 -6.50
CA GLU A 100 -16.83 -11.57 -7.77
C GLU A 100 -16.81 -10.05 -7.79
N ILE A 101 -16.11 -9.50 -8.76
CA ILE A 101 -16.06 -8.06 -8.97
C ILE A 101 -17.10 -7.63 -9.99
N ARG A 102 -17.70 -6.46 -9.76
CA ARG A 102 -18.51 -5.77 -10.76
C ARG A 102 -17.64 -4.75 -11.48
N MET A 103 -17.41 -4.94 -12.78
CA MET A 103 -16.59 -4.03 -13.58
C MET A 103 -17.19 -3.75 -14.95
N LYS A 104 -16.84 -2.61 -15.56
CA LYS A 104 -17.15 -2.35 -16.97
C LYS A 104 -16.23 -3.16 -17.88
N TYR A 105 -16.84 -3.92 -18.77
CA TYR A 105 -16.14 -4.58 -19.87
C TYR A 105 -15.73 -3.58 -20.93
N PHE A 106 -14.56 -3.81 -21.53
CA PHE A 106 -14.09 -3.11 -22.71
C PHE A 106 -13.20 -4.08 -23.49
N ASP A 107 -13.50 -4.30 -24.77
CA ASP A 107 -12.78 -5.26 -25.62
C ASP A 107 -11.28 -4.95 -25.70
N GLY A 108 -10.88 -3.69 -25.57
CA GLY A 108 -9.47 -3.30 -25.51
C GLY A 108 -8.70 -3.84 -24.29
N LEU A 109 -9.36 -4.47 -23.32
CA LEU A 109 -8.71 -5.24 -22.25
C LEU A 109 -8.18 -6.59 -22.75
N ILE A 110 -8.85 -7.19 -23.74
CA ILE A 110 -8.47 -8.44 -24.40
C ILE A 110 -7.65 -8.12 -25.66
N HIS A 111 -8.22 -7.26 -26.53
CA HIS A 111 -7.71 -6.90 -27.84
C HIS A 111 -7.27 -5.42 -27.86
N PRO A 112 -6.08 -5.08 -27.36
CA PRO A 112 -5.61 -3.69 -27.23
C PRO A 112 -5.33 -2.96 -28.57
N GLY A 113 -5.72 -3.56 -29.70
CA GLY A 113 -5.47 -3.05 -31.04
C GLY A 113 -3.97 -2.92 -31.32
N PHE A 114 -3.51 -1.71 -31.63
CA PHE A 114 -2.10 -1.41 -31.92
C PHE A 114 -1.24 -1.20 -30.67
N ARG A 115 -1.84 -1.22 -29.48
CA ARG A 115 -1.10 -1.03 -28.22
C ARG A 115 -0.56 -2.39 -27.75
N PRO A 116 0.60 -2.43 -27.09
CA PRO A 116 1.06 -3.65 -26.44
C PRO A 116 -0.03 -4.21 -25.51
N GLN A 117 -0.21 -5.54 -25.50
CA GLN A 117 -1.00 -6.18 -24.46
C GLN A 117 -0.35 -5.88 -23.13
N THR A 118 -1.15 -5.46 -22.17
CA THR A 118 -0.65 -4.84 -20.94
C THR A 118 -1.29 -5.46 -19.70
N GLN A 119 -2.23 -6.39 -19.92
CA GLN A 119 -2.89 -7.13 -18.87
C GLN A 119 -2.23 -8.49 -18.71
N ASN A 120 -2.22 -8.99 -17.48
CA ASN A 120 -1.81 -10.35 -17.20
C ASN A 120 -2.67 -11.34 -18.04
N ALA A 121 -2.01 -12.37 -18.57
CA ALA A 121 -2.64 -13.31 -19.47
C ALA A 121 -3.81 -14.08 -18.82
N ASP A 122 -3.75 -14.38 -17.52
CA ASP A 122 -4.86 -15.04 -16.81
C ASP A 122 -6.08 -14.14 -16.69
N PHE A 123 -5.87 -12.83 -16.53
CA PHE A 123 -6.97 -11.87 -16.55
C PHE A 123 -7.59 -11.72 -17.93
N VAL A 124 -6.77 -11.69 -18.99
CA VAL A 124 -7.26 -11.69 -20.37
C VAL A 124 -8.09 -12.94 -20.63
N ARG A 125 -7.55 -14.12 -20.29
CA ARG A 125 -8.24 -15.40 -20.45
C ARG A 125 -9.58 -15.44 -19.69
N ALA A 126 -9.64 -14.89 -18.48
CA ALA A 126 -10.89 -14.80 -17.73
C ALA A 126 -11.95 -13.92 -18.41
N LEU A 127 -11.52 -12.82 -19.05
CA LEU A 127 -12.42 -11.97 -19.85
C LEU A 127 -12.86 -12.68 -21.14
N GLU A 128 -11.96 -13.42 -21.80
CA GLU A 128 -12.28 -14.25 -22.97
C GLU A 128 -13.33 -15.33 -22.61
N ASP A 129 -13.12 -16.08 -21.53
CA ASP A 129 -14.08 -17.09 -21.04
C ASP A 129 -15.44 -16.47 -20.69
N TYR A 130 -15.43 -15.28 -20.07
CA TYR A 130 -16.65 -14.55 -19.77
C TYR A 130 -17.40 -14.17 -21.06
N THR A 131 -16.72 -13.60 -22.05
CA THR A 131 -17.36 -13.18 -23.31
C THR A 131 -17.82 -14.36 -24.17
N GLN A 132 -17.13 -15.49 -24.10
CA GLN A 132 -17.56 -16.73 -24.75
C GLN A 132 -18.87 -17.25 -24.15
N SER A 133 -19.02 -17.20 -22.83
CA SER A 133 -20.26 -17.59 -22.13
C SER A 133 -21.37 -16.53 -22.22
N HIS A 134 -21.01 -15.27 -22.50
CA HIS A 134 -21.92 -14.14 -22.63
C HIS A 134 -21.73 -13.43 -23.99
N PRO A 135 -22.13 -14.04 -25.12
CA PRO A 135 -21.83 -13.57 -26.47
C PRO A 135 -22.49 -12.23 -26.85
N HIS A 136 -23.37 -11.71 -25.99
CA HIS A 136 -24.01 -10.40 -26.14
C HIS A 136 -23.37 -9.30 -25.28
N THR A 137 -22.25 -9.58 -24.62
CA THR A 137 -21.47 -8.58 -23.89
C THR A 137 -21.01 -7.49 -24.84
N ARG A 138 -21.24 -6.23 -24.46
CA ARG A 138 -20.85 -5.06 -25.26
C ARG A 138 -19.88 -4.22 -24.46
N ASP A 139 -19.05 -3.46 -25.15
CA ASP A 139 -18.22 -2.45 -24.51
C ASP A 139 -19.07 -1.55 -23.60
N TRP A 140 -18.48 -1.19 -22.46
CA TRP A 140 -19.04 -0.33 -21.43
C TRP A 140 -20.22 -0.93 -20.64
N THR A 141 -20.53 -2.21 -20.86
CA THR A 141 -21.51 -2.93 -20.03
C THR A 141 -20.87 -3.51 -18.79
N TYR A 142 -21.65 -3.66 -17.71
CA TYR A 142 -21.18 -4.32 -16.50
C TYR A 142 -21.14 -5.82 -16.67
N ILE A 143 -20.06 -6.38 -16.15
CA ILE A 143 -19.86 -7.81 -16.00
C ILE A 143 -19.61 -8.13 -14.54
N MET A 144 -20.01 -9.34 -14.14
CA MET A 144 -19.59 -9.95 -12.88
C MET A 144 -18.47 -10.91 -13.21
N LEU A 145 -17.27 -10.63 -12.74
CA LEU A 145 -16.10 -11.45 -13.01
C LEU A 145 -15.58 -12.00 -11.70
N LEU A 146 -15.54 -13.32 -11.56
CA LEU A 146 -14.81 -13.97 -10.48
C LEU A 146 -13.31 -13.74 -10.72
N GLU A 147 -12.62 -13.24 -9.70
CA GLU A 147 -11.19 -13.00 -9.78
C GLU A 147 -10.41 -14.25 -10.22
N PRO A 148 -9.59 -14.16 -11.29
CA PRO A 148 -8.95 -15.34 -11.86
C PRO A 148 -7.81 -15.85 -10.98
N GLY A 149 -7.59 -17.16 -11.05
CA GLY A 149 -6.35 -17.75 -10.56
C GLY A 149 -5.15 -17.28 -11.38
N LEU A 150 -3.97 -17.25 -10.77
CA LEU A 150 -2.74 -16.82 -11.42
C LEU A 150 -1.83 -17.99 -11.71
N SER A 151 -1.58 -18.24 -12.98
CA SER A 151 -0.74 -19.33 -13.46
C SER A 151 0.72 -18.89 -13.58
N ASN A 152 1.61 -19.89 -13.56
CA ASN A 152 3.04 -19.68 -13.77
C ASN A 152 3.69 -18.71 -12.76
N ILE A 153 3.16 -18.71 -11.53
CA ILE A 153 3.79 -18.06 -10.38
C ILE A 153 4.54 -19.13 -9.59
N GLU A 154 5.84 -18.94 -9.41
CA GLU A 154 6.65 -19.82 -8.57
C GLU A 154 6.45 -19.48 -7.10
N VAL A 155 6.11 -20.49 -6.31
CA VAL A 155 5.98 -20.43 -4.87
C VAL A 155 7.12 -21.22 -4.23
N CYS A 156 8.07 -20.53 -3.61
CA CYS A 156 9.19 -21.15 -2.91
C CYS A 156 9.01 -21.04 -1.40
N ALA A 157 9.09 -22.17 -0.70
CA ALA A 157 9.05 -22.23 0.75
C ALA A 157 10.46 -22.30 1.34
N SER A 158 10.72 -21.46 2.34
CA SER A 158 12.00 -21.39 3.06
C SER A 158 11.81 -21.59 4.55
N LEU A 159 12.63 -22.45 5.15
CA LEU A 159 12.71 -22.67 6.59
C LEU A 159 14.00 -22.06 7.11
N LYS A 160 13.90 -21.14 8.08
CA LYS A 160 15.07 -20.43 8.65
C LYS A 160 15.97 -19.78 7.58
N GLY A 161 15.36 -19.23 6.53
CA GLY A 161 16.06 -18.57 5.43
C GLY A 161 16.67 -19.49 4.37
N VAL A 162 16.56 -20.83 4.52
CA VAL A 162 17.03 -21.79 3.52
C VAL A 162 15.84 -22.28 2.70
N GLN A 163 15.90 -22.09 1.39
CA GLN A 163 14.89 -22.58 0.45
C GLN A 163 14.83 -24.11 0.50
N GLN A 164 13.62 -24.65 0.69
CA GLN A 164 13.40 -26.08 0.86
C GLN A 164 12.79 -26.72 -0.39
N ALA A 165 11.84 -26.05 -1.02
CA ALA A 165 11.20 -26.50 -2.25
C ALA A 165 10.55 -25.31 -2.97
N CYS A 166 10.24 -25.50 -4.24
CA CYS A 166 9.44 -24.58 -5.05
C CYS A 166 8.44 -25.37 -5.88
N VAL A 167 7.32 -24.74 -6.23
CA VAL A 167 6.29 -25.28 -7.13
C VAL A 167 5.71 -24.14 -7.96
N LEU A 168 5.22 -24.43 -9.16
CA LEU A 168 4.47 -23.47 -9.96
C LEU A 168 2.98 -23.60 -9.68
N THR A 169 2.28 -22.47 -9.72
CA THR A 169 0.82 -22.47 -9.72
C THR A 169 0.26 -23.04 -11.03
N ASP A 170 -0.86 -23.74 -10.94
CA ASP A 170 -1.63 -24.19 -12.09
C ASP A 170 -2.46 -23.06 -12.73
N GLU A 171 -3.24 -23.36 -13.77
CA GLU A 171 -4.09 -22.39 -14.47
C GLU A 171 -5.17 -21.75 -13.59
N GLN A 172 -5.52 -22.41 -12.49
CA GLN A 172 -6.46 -21.91 -11.50
C GLN A 172 -5.73 -21.25 -10.33
N GLY A 173 -4.41 -21.10 -10.39
CA GLY A 173 -3.59 -20.48 -9.36
C GLY A 173 -3.32 -21.36 -8.16
N PHE A 174 -3.72 -22.63 -8.17
CA PHE A 174 -3.46 -23.52 -7.05
C PHE A 174 -2.01 -23.97 -7.04
N TYR A 175 -1.50 -24.17 -5.83
CA TYR A 175 -0.21 -24.80 -5.60
C TYR A 175 -0.28 -25.78 -4.43
N SER A 176 0.57 -26.81 -4.48
CA SER A 176 0.77 -27.75 -3.38
C SER A 176 2.24 -28.14 -3.31
N LEU A 177 2.89 -27.76 -2.22
CA LEU A 177 4.32 -27.91 -2.00
C LEU A 177 4.56 -28.87 -0.83
N LYS A 178 5.38 -29.89 -1.08
CA LYS A 178 5.85 -30.82 -0.06
C LYS A 178 7.34 -30.61 0.14
N ALA A 179 7.74 -30.28 1.36
CA ALA A 179 9.14 -30.16 1.75
C ALA A 179 9.41 -31.11 2.92
N SER A 180 10.34 -32.05 2.74
CA SER A 180 10.65 -33.09 3.74
C SER A 180 11.12 -32.52 5.08
N ALA A 181 11.74 -31.34 5.06
CA ALA A 181 12.25 -30.64 6.24
C ALA A 181 11.17 -29.85 7.01
N ILE A 182 10.05 -29.48 6.37
CA ILE A 182 9.02 -28.63 6.98
C ILE A 182 8.01 -29.51 7.72
N ARG A 183 7.76 -29.19 8.99
CA ARG A 183 6.81 -29.85 9.87
C ARG A 183 5.66 -28.91 10.22
N GLN A 184 4.55 -29.49 10.69
CA GLN A 184 3.44 -28.71 11.23
C GLN A 184 3.91 -27.84 12.40
N GLY A 185 3.47 -26.58 12.42
CA GLY A 185 3.88 -25.57 13.41
C GLY A 185 5.17 -24.83 13.07
N ASP A 186 5.89 -25.21 12.01
CA ASP A 186 7.09 -24.47 11.60
C ASP A 186 6.70 -23.09 11.04
N PHE A 187 7.39 -22.05 11.50
CA PHE A 187 7.34 -20.72 10.87
C PHE A 187 8.21 -20.71 9.62
N ILE A 188 7.58 -20.52 8.47
CA ILE A 188 8.23 -20.57 7.16
C ILE A 188 7.96 -19.30 6.37
N GLY A 189 8.89 -18.96 5.49
CA GLY A 189 8.74 -17.86 4.54
C GLY A 189 8.35 -18.39 3.16
N LEU A 190 7.30 -17.82 2.57
CA LEU A 190 6.93 -18.01 1.18
C LEU A 190 7.46 -16.83 0.35
N LYS A 191 8.06 -17.14 -0.80
CA LYS A 191 8.43 -16.17 -1.82
C LYS A 191 7.65 -16.48 -3.09
N PHE A 192 7.11 -15.42 -3.70
CA PHE A 192 6.39 -15.49 -4.97
C PHE A 192 7.24 -14.87 -6.07
N THR A 193 7.38 -15.57 -7.19
CA THR A 193 8.07 -15.07 -8.38
C THR A 193 7.17 -15.25 -9.60
N ASP A 194 6.80 -14.15 -10.25
CA ASP A 194 6.04 -14.20 -11.50
C ASP A 194 6.98 -14.55 -12.67
N LEU A 195 6.79 -15.75 -13.25
CA LEU A 195 7.59 -16.25 -14.36
C LEU A 195 6.96 -15.98 -15.73
N ASN A 196 5.86 -15.24 -15.79
CA ASN A 196 5.25 -14.85 -17.07
C ASN A 196 6.17 -13.89 -17.85
N GLU A 197 6.17 -14.03 -19.17
CA GLU A 197 6.97 -13.20 -20.06
C GLU A 197 6.38 -11.77 -20.18
N GLY A 198 7.26 -10.78 -20.36
CA GLY A 198 6.85 -9.38 -20.51
C GLY A 198 6.67 -8.66 -19.18
N GLU A 199 7.54 -7.68 -18.91
CA GLU A 199 7.54 -6.93 -17.64
C GLU A 199 6.21 -6.25 -17.30
N ILE A 200 5.42 -5.88 -18.31
CA ILE A 200 4.11 -5.23 -18.14
C ILE A 200 2.97 -6.20 -17.77
N HIS A 201 3.19 -7.52 -17.86
CA HIS A 201 2.21 -8.56 -17.49
C HIS A 201 2.41 -9.08 -16.07
N LYS A 202 3.54 -8.72 -15.45
CA LYS A 202 3.95 -9.26 -14.16
C LYS A 202 3.17 -8.65 -13.00
N MET A 203 2.95 -9.49 -12.00
CA MET A 203 2.47 -9.08 -10.68
C MET A 203 3.58 -8.34 -9.94
N THR A 204 3.21 -7.22 -9.31
CA THR A 204 4.15 -6.33 -8.62
C THR A 204 3.94 -6.32 -7.11
N TYR A 205 2.70 -6.53 -6.67
CA TYR A 205 2.34 -6.51 -5.26
C TYR A 205 1.56 -7.76 -4.85
N GLN A 206 1.57 -8.00 -3.56
CA GLN A 206 0.71 -8.94 -2.86
C GLN A 206 -0.17 -8.14 -1.90
N ASN A 207 -1.47 -8.44 -1.89
CA ASN A 207 -2.44 -7.85 -0.99
C ASN A 207 -2.74 -8.84 0.13
N ARG A 208 -2.18 -8.58 1.32
CA ARG A 208 -2.18 -9.54 2.43
C ARG A 208 -3.36 -9.26 3.36
N PRO A 209 -4.34 -10.17 3.50
CA PRO A 209 -5.42 -10.00 4.47
C PRO A 209 -4.85 -10.11 5.90
N VAL A 210 -5.32 -9.23 6.78
CA VAL A 210 -4.92 -9.18 8.20
C VAL A 210 -6.08 -9.64 9.08
N LYS A 211 -7.21 -8.93 9.02
CA LYS A 211 -8.40 -9.23 9.83
C LYS A 211 -9.67 -8.63 9.23
N PRO A 212 -10.85 -9.19 9.51
CA PRO A 212 -12.13 -8.52 9.24
C PRO A 212 -12.25 -7.21 10.02
N VAL A 213 -12.91 -6.22 9.41
CA VAL A 213 -13.20 -4.91 9.99
C VAL A 213 -14.64 -4.53 9.69
N THR A 214 -15.38 -4.15 10.73
CA THR A 214 -16.74 -3.61 10.60
C THR A 214 -16.72 -2.13 10.96
N ILE A 215 -17.15 -1.28 10.03
CA ILE A 215 -17.37 0.15 10.24
C ILE A 215 -18.88 0.35 10.44
N PRO A 216 -19.34 0.80 11.62
CA PRO A 216 -20.75 1.01 11.87
C PRO A 216 -21.32 2.11 10.96
N PRO A 217 -22.64 2.13 10.71
CA PRO A 217 -23.25 3.20 9.94
C PRO A 217 -23.06 4.56 10.63
N TYR A 218 -22.86 5.60 9.85
CA TYR A 218 -22.69 6.96 10.36
C TYR A 218 -23.29 7.99 9.40
N GLU A 219 -23.56 9.18 9.92
CA GLU A 219 -23.94 10.34 9.11
C GLU A 219 -22.86 11.40 9.23
N LEU A 220 -22.40 11.91 8.09
CA LEU A 220 -21.41 12.98 8.06
C LEU A 220 -21.70 13.91 6.89
N ASN A 221 -21.68 15.23 7.15
CA ASN A 221 -21.93 16.27 6.16
C ASN A 221 -23.26 16.07 5.38
N GLY A 222 -24.29 15.54 6.04
CA GLY A 222 -25.63 15.30 5.46
C GLY A 222 -25.73 14.05 4.57
N ILE A 223 -24.71 13.19 4.57
CA ILE A 223 -24.71 11.91 3.85
C ILE A 223 -24.73 10.77 4.86
N SER A 224 -25.71 9.87 4.73
CA SER A 224 -25.75 8.62 5.48
C SER A 224 -24.86 7.57 4.80
N VAL A 225 -23.86 7.09 5.53
CA VAL A 225 -22.98 5.99 5.12
C VAL A 225 -23.47 4.71 5.79
N PRO A 226 -23.76 3.65 5.03
CA PRO A 226 -24.21 2.39 5.60
C PRO A 226 -23.08 1.68 6.35
N GLU A 227 -23.43 0.63 7.10
CA GLU A 227 -22.42 -0.29 7.67
C GLU A 227 -21.53 -0.86 6.55
N GLN A 228 -20.24 -1.01 6.84
CA GLN A 228 -19.26 -1.55 5.91
C GLN A 228 -18.53 -2.72 6.56
N ASN A 229 -18.59 -3.88 5.92
CA ASN A 229 -17.86 -5.08 6.32
C ASN A 229 -16.71 -5.28 5.33
N LEU A 230 -15.49 -5.02 5.79
CA LEU A 230 -14.27 -4.98 4.99
C LEU A 230 -13.24 -5.96 5.57
N VAL A 231 -12.14 -6.16 4.84
CA VAL A 231 -10.95 -6.83 5.33
C VAL A 231 -9.83 -5.81 5.37
N GLN A 232 -9.16 -5.67 6.52
CA GLN A 232 -7.92 -4.92 6.57
C GLN A 232 -6.86 -5.68 5.78
N THR A 233 -6.24 -5.00 4.82
CA THR A 233 -5.17 -5.57 4.02
C THR A 233 -3.90 -4.74 4.08
N HIS A 234 -2.75 -5.39 3.87
CA HIS A 234 -1.46 -4.75 3.71
C HIS A 234 -0.91 -5.00 2.32
N LEU A 235 -0.62 -3.91 1.60
CA LEU A 235 -0.01 -3.98 0.27
C LEU A 235 1.50 -4.14 0.41
N MET A 236 2.06 -5.24 -0.07
CA MET A 236 3.50 -5.50 -0.01
C MET A 236 4.03 -5.72 -1.42
N LYS A 237 5.31 -5.38 -1.69
CA LYS A 237 5.95 -5.79 -2.95
C LYS A 237 5.91 -7.32 -3.04
N ILE A 238 5.73 -7.88 -4.24
CA ILE A 238 5.69 -9.33 -4.46
C ILE A 238 6.98 -10.02 -3.98
N THR A 239 8.11 -9.31 -4.01
CA THR A 239 9.41 -9.78 -3.55
C THR A 239 9.53 -9.93 -2.03
N ASN A 240 8.61 -9.34 -1.26
CA ASN A 240 8.61 -9.45 0.20
C ASN A 240 8.20 -10.86 0.62
N ILE A 241 8.95 -11.44 1.56
CA ILE A 241 8.67 -12.78 2.12
C ILE A 241 7.33 -12.73 2.88
N TYR A 242 6.47 -13.71 2.63
CA TYR A 242 5.22 -13.91 3.34
C TYR A 242 5.39 -15.02 4.38
N TYR A 243 5.35 -14.66 5.66
CA TYR A 243 5.55 -15.63 6.74
C TYR A 243 4.22 -16.28 7.13
N ILE A 244 4.25 -17.60 7.28
CA ILE A 244 3.11 -18.40 7.73
C ILE A 244 3.58 -19.45 8.74
N GLU A 245 2.62 -20.00 9.49
CA GLU A 245 2.80 -21.22 10.24
C GLU A 245 2.33 -22.42 9.41
N ALA A 246 3.22 -23.39 9.19
CA ALA A 246 2.94 -24.54 8.35
C ALA A 246 1.84 -25.43 8.97
N GLY A 247 0.82 -25.76 8.18
CA GLY A 247 -0.29 -26.63 8.61
C GLY A 247 -1.51 -25.89 9.18
N LYS A 248 -1.52 -24.54 9.23
CA LYS A 248 -2.68 -23.75 9.66
C LYS A 248 -3.79 -23.56 8.61
N GLY A 249 -3.75 -24.30 7.50
CA GLY A 249 -4.75 -24.26 6.43
C GLY A 249 -4.17 -23.81 5.09
N ASP A 250 -5.06 -23.62 4.11
CA ASP A 250 -4.69 -23.16 2.77
C ASP A 250 -4.32 -21.67 2.78
N VAL A 251 -3.28 -21.33 2.02
CA VAL A 251 -2.72 -19.98 1.95
C VAL A 251 -3.14 -19.32 0.65
N ASN A 252 -4.25 -18.60 0.72
CA ASN A 252 -4.82 -17.86 -0.40
C ASN A 252 -4.37 -16.41 -0.37
N ILE A 253 -3.77 -15.91 -1.44
CA ILE A 253 -3.21 -14.56 -1.50
C ILE A 253 -3.57 -13.89 -2.82
N GLY A 254 -4.09 -12.67 -2.71
CA GLY A 254 -4.31 -11.79 -3.84
C GLY A 254 -2.99 -11.16 -4.31
N LEU A 255 -2.71 -11.22 -5.61
CA LEU A 255 -1.62 -10.49 -6.24
C LEU A 255 -2.17 -9.44 -7.20
N THR A 256 -1.42 -8.36 -7.38
CA THR A 256 -1.82 -7.27 -8.27
C THR A 256 -0.68 -6.84 -9.17
N GLN A 257 -1.01 -6.49 -10.42
CA GLN A 257 -0.05 -5.92 -11.37
C GLN A 257 0.42 -4.51 -10.95
N GLY A 258 -0.44 -3.74 -10.29
CA GLY A 258 -0.19 -2.38 -9.83
C GLY A 258 -0.74 -2.11 -8.43
N ALA A 259 -0.40 -0.95 -7.86
CA ALA A 259 -0.78 -0.62 -6.47
C ALA A 259 -2.22 -0.11 -6.31
N LEU A 260 -2.90 0.21 -7.42
CA LEU A 260 -4.27 0.72 -7.40
C LEU A 260 -5.26 -0.38 -7.83
N PRO A 261 -6.41 -0.49 -7.14
CA PRO A 261 -7.49 -1.37 -7.53
C PRO A 261 -8.26 -0.79 -8.72
N TYR A 262 -9.17 -1.59 -9.28
CA TYR A 262 -10.22 -1.10 -10.18
C TYR A 262 -10.91 0.14 -9.57
N PRO A 263 -11.30 1.15 -10.38
CA PRO A 263 -11.48 2.52 -9.92
C PRO A 263 -12.32 2.71 -8.64
N PRO A 264 -11.94 3.68 -7.78
CA PRO A 264 -12.42 3.80 -6.39
C PRO A 264 -13.80 4.46 -6.26
N ILE A 265 -14.77 4.08 -7.10
CA ILE A 265 -16.13 4.62 -7.06
C ILE A 265 -17.14 3.48 -6.99
N LYS A 266 -17.94 3.43 -5.93
CA LYS A 266 -19.16 2.62 -5.88
C LYS A 266 -20.24 3.35 -6.68
N GLY A 267 -20.57 2.81 -7.84
CA GLY A 267 -21.49 3.44 -8.79
C GLY A 267 -21.17 2.99 -10.20
N GLU A 268 -21.08 3.94 -11.13
CA GLU A 268 -20.83 3.64 -12.53
C GLU A 268 -19.52 4.21 -13.10
N PRO A 269 -18.34 3.87 -12.52
CA PRO A 269 -17.09 4.52 -12.89
C PRO A 269 -16.74 4.31 -14.37
N TYR A 270 -16.11 5.31 -14.97
CA TYR A 270 -15.37 5.16 -16.21
C TYR A 270 -14.11 6.01 -16.15
N ILE A 271 -13.05 5.53 -16.78
CA ILE A 271 -11.76 6.22 -16.78
C ILE A 271 -11.74 7.18 -17.96
N TYR A 272 -11.57 8.47 -17.67
CA TYR A 272 -11.64 9.54 -18.67
C TYR A 272 -10.25 9.91 -19.21
N SER A 273 -9.21 9.86 -18.38
CA SER A 273 -7.85 10.29 -18.73
C SER A 273 -6.75 9.34 -18.22
N PHE A 274 -5.58 9.42 -18.85
CA PHE A 274 -4.31 8.81 -18.42
C PHE A 274 -3.52 9.83 -17.60
N PHE A 275 -2.58 9.41 -16.76
CA PHE A 275 -1.71 10.30 -16.00
C PHE A 275 -0.34 10.48 -16.66
N ASP A 276 0.30 11.63 -16.48
CA ASP A 276 1.51 12.01 -17.22
C ASP A 276 2.74 12.06 -16.31
N HIS A 277 2.96 10.97 -15.55
CA HIS A 277 4.10 10.83 -14.63
C HIS A 277 5.33 10.12 -15.23
N ASP A 278 5.29 9.72 -16.51
CA ASP A 278 6.49 9.16 -17.14
C ASP A 278 7.40 10.32 -17.62
N PRO A 279 8.69 10.34 -17.25
CA PRO A 279 9.59 11.43 -17.60
C PRO A 279 9.91 11.52 -19.11
N ARG A 280 9.48 10.54 -19.91
CA ARG A 280 9.67 10.54 -21.37
C ARG A 280 8.52 11.28 -22.04
N ILE A 281 8.83 12.34 -22.78
CA ILE A 281 7.86 13.14 -23.55
C ILE A 281 6.91 12.26 -24.37
N GLY A 282 5.60 12.43 -24.16
CA GLY A 282 4.54 11.71 -24.88
C GLY A 282 4.18 10.33 -24.33
N TRP A 283 4.76 9.94 -23.20
CA TRP A 283 4.42 8.73 -22.46
C TRP A 283 3.67 9.08 -21.19
N GLY A 284 2.51 8.45 -21.00
CA GLY A 284 1.75 8.55 -19.75
C GLY A 284 1.85 7.25 -18.98
N LEU A 285 1.81 7.34 -17.66
CA LEU A 285 1.51 6.18 -16.83
C LEU A 285 -0.04 6.06 -16.74
N ASP A 286 -0.59 4.85 -16.72
CA ASP A 286 -2.03 4.63 -16.55
C ASP A 286 -2.35 4.14 -15.15
N TRP A 287 -3.63 4.22 -14.72
CA TRP A 287 -4.10 3.91 -13.35
C TRP A 287 -3.58 2.58 -12.75
N ARG A 288 -3.06 1.66 -13.57
CA ARG A 288 -2.38 0.42 -13.12
C ARG A 288 -0.87 0.61 -12.91
N THR A 289 -0.38 1.85 -12.84
CA THR A 289 1.04 2.23 -12.80
C THR A 289 1.87 1.81 -14.03
N ARG A 290 1.25 1.73 -15.21
CA ARG A 290 1.89 1.21 -16.45
C ARG A 290 2.21 2.32 -17.42
N THR A 291 3.39 2.33 -18.04
CA THR A 291 3.68 3.31 -19.09
C THR A 291 3.08 2.91 -20.45
N ALA A 292 2.36 3.84 -21.10
CA ALA A 292 1.93 3.73 -22.49
C ALA A 292 2.14 5.04 -23.26
N LEU A 293 2.31 4.94 -24.58
CA LEU A 293 2.25 6.10 -25.47
C LEU A 293 0.85 6.72 -25.41
N SER A 294 0.78 8.01 -25.09
CA SER A 294 -0.49 8.74 -25.03
C SER A 294 -1.03 9.02 -26.46
N PRO A 295 -2.35 8.95 -26.70
CA PRO A 295 -2.92 9.21 -28.03
C PRO A 295 -2.56 10.60 -28.55
N LYS A 296 -2.23 10.70 -29.85
CA LYS A 296 -1.84 11.95 -30.54
C LYS A 296 -2.80 13.15 -30.34
N SER A 297 -4.08 12.90 -30.04
CA SER A 297 -5.08 13.94 -29.76
C SER A 297 -4.84 14.70 -28.45
N TYR A 298 -4.16 14.08 -27.47
CA TYR A 298 -3.73 14.69 -26.21
C TYR A 298 -2.33 15.36 -26.32
N ASN A 299 -1.76 15.41 -27.53
CA ASN A 299 -0.49 16.10 -27.82
C ASN A 299 -0.71 17.36 -28.67
N GLN A 300 -1.96 17.85 -28.81
CA GLN A 300 -2.27 19.05 -29.60
C GLN A 300 -2.66 20.22 -28.70
N LEU A 301 -2.07 21.40 -28.95
CA LEU A 301 -2.39 22.63 -28.23
C LEU A 301 -3.91 22.95 -28.26
N PRO A 302 -4.48 23.52 -27.18
CA PRO A 302 -3.82 23.91 -25.93
C PRO A 302 -3.55 22.71 -25.00
N ASN A 303 -4.14 21.56 -25.33
CA ASN A 303 -4.01 20.27 -24.65
C ASN A 303 -2.73 19.56 -25.08
N ARG A 304 -1.57 20.25 -25.08
CA ARG A 304 -0.38 19.48 -24.74
C ARG A 304 -0.70 18.93 -23.36
N LEU A 305 -0.64 17.61 -23.16
CA LEU A 305 -0.33 17.13 -21.83
C LEU A 305 0.89 17.96 -21.42
N THR A 306 0.67 18.93 -20.54
CA THR A 306 1.77 19.63 -19.90
C THR A 306 2.42 18.54 -19.09
N ASP A 307 3.69 18.25 -19.36
CA ASP A 307 4.51 17.44 -18.45
C ASP A 307 4.12 17.85 -17.01
N ASN A 308 3.69 16.89 -16.17
CA ASN A 308 3.05 17.07 -14.85
C ASN A 308 1.50 17.20 -14.81
N LEU A 309 0.75 16.40 -15.57
CA LEU A 309 -0.66 16.12 -15.20
C LEU A 309 -0.69 14.99 -14.16
N ASP A 310 -0.94 15.38 -12.92
CA ASP A 310 -0.67 14.59 -11.71
C ASP A 310 -1.73 13.54 -11.35
N GLY A 311 -2.56 13.04 -12.28
CA GLY A 311 -3.62 12.10 -11.89
C GLY A 311 -4.50 11.51 -12.98
N VAL A 312 -5.40 10.62 -12.55
CA VAL A 312 -6.41 9.93 -13.36
C VAL A 312 -7.79 10.50 -13.06
N ASP A 313 -8.51 10.94 -14.08
CA ASP A 313 -9.92 11.28 -13.90
C ASP A 313 -10.78 10.04 -14.00
N VAL A 314 -11.42 9.69 -12.90
CA VAL A 314 -12.46 8.66 -12.83
C VAL A 314 -13.81 9.37 -12.84
N GLY A 315 -14.46 9.34 -13.99
CA GLY A 315 -15.82 9.84 -14.16
C GLY A 315 -16.81 9.01 -13.35
N GLY A 316 -17.76 9.68 -12.72
CA GLY A 316 -18.86 9.09 -11.97
C GLY A 316 -20.05 10.03 -11.97
N GLN A 317 -21.20 9.57 -11.47
CA GLN A 317 -22.35 10.44 -11.30
C GLN A 317 -22.21 11.24 -10.00
N LYS A 318 -22.77 12.45 -9.97
CA LYS A 318 -22.85 13.20 -8.71
C LYS A 318 -23.64 12.37 -7.70
N GLY A 319 -23.07 12.12 -6.53
CA GLY A 319 -23.67 11.26 -5.50
C GLY A 319 -23.09 9.85 -5.42
N ASP A 320 -22.34 9.41 -6.44
CA ASP A 320 -21.60 8.15 -6.36
C ASP A 320 -20.59 8.20 -5.21
N LEU A 321 -20.40 7.07 -4.53
CA LEU A 321 -19.56 7.00 -3.32
C LEU A 321 -18.12 6.70 -3.72
N VAL A 322 -17.17 7.42 -3.13
CA VAL A 322 -15.73 7.25 -3.36
C VAL A 322 -15.15 6.41 -2.22
N VAL A 323 -14.30 5.43 -2.57
CA VAL A 323 -13.66 4.54 -1.59
C VAL A 323 -12.15 4.72 -1.49
N SER A 324 -11.56 4.39 -0.34
CA SER A 324 -10.11 4.33 -0.20
C SER A 324 -9.55 3.16 -1.03
N VAL A 325 -8.45 3.39 -1.74
CA VAL A 325 -7.75 2.38 -2.56
C VAL A 325 -6.84 1.49 -1.72
N GLY A 326 -6.59 1.87 -0.47
CA GLY A 326 -5.69 1.15 0.43
C GLY A 326 -5.94 1.49 1.89
N PHE A 327 -5.46 0.61 2.76
CA PHE A 327 -5.36 0.84 4.19
C PHE A 327 -4.29 1.89 4.50
N GLY A 328 -4.59 2.86 5.37
CA GLY A 328 -3.63 3.91 5.67
C GLY A 328 -4.20 5.05 6.51
N MET A 329 -3.45 6.15 6.57
CA MET A 329 -3.86 7.38 7.26
C MET A 329 -4.39 8.39 6.25
N ALA A 330 -5.63 8.82 6.42
CA ALA A 330 -6.27 9.81 5.58
C ALA A 330 -6.33 11.18 6.26
N THR A 331 -6.31 12.24 5.47
CA THR A 331 -6.55 13.61 5.93
C THR A 331 -7.32 14.41 4.90
N ILE A 332 -7.87 15.55 5.31
CA ILE A 332 -8.70 16.42 4.46
C ILE A 332 -7.90 17.64 4.05
N ARG A 333 -8.03 18.03 2.78
CA ARG A 333 -7.52 19.29 2.26
C ARG A 333 -8.61 19.98 1.45
N ARG A 334 -8.55 21.31 1.38
CA ARG A 334 -9.32 22.07 0.41
C ARG A 334 -8.39 23.03 -0.32
N SER A 335 -8.52 23.10 -1.64
CA SER A 335 -7.80 24.07 -2.46
C SER A 335 -8.73 24.71 -3.47
N GLU A 336 -8.35 25.90 -3.95
CA GLU A 336 -9.17 26.64 -4.90
C GLU A 336 -9.30 25.91 -6.25
N ASN A 337 -8.21 25.29 -6.71
CA ASN A 337 -8.17 24.58 -8.00
C ASN A 337 -8.73 23.16 -7.89
N MET A 338 -8.31 22.38 -6.88
CA MET A 338 -8.66 20.96 -6.78
C MET A 338 -9.93 20.70 -5.94
N GLY A 339 -10.51 21.73 -5.33
CA GLY A 339 -11.74 21.62 -4.56
C GLY A 339 -11.53 20.90 -3.22
N ASN A 340 -12.52 20.10 -2.82
CA ASN A 340 -12.41 19.22 -1.65
C ASN A 340 -11.54 18.03 -2.00
N GLN A 341 -10.59 17.73 -1.12
CA GLN A 341 -9.61 16.68 -1.32
C GLN A 341 -9.52 15.78 -0.08
N ILE A 342 -9.24 14.51 -0.33
CA ILE A 342 -8.79 13.56 0.69
C ILE A 342 -7.42 13.06 0.26
N ILE A 343 -6.45 13.05 1.17
CA ILE A 343 -5.11 12.55 0.91
C ILE A 343 -4.88 11.35 1.81
N VAL A 344 -4.48 10.22 1.24
CA VAL A 344 -4.24 8.97 1.95
C VAL A 344 -2.77 8.58 1.81
N MET A 345 -2.12 8.42 2.96
CA MET A 345 -0.84 7.72 3.04
C MET A 345 -1.13 6.24 3.19
N VAL A 346 -1.02 5.49 2.10
CA VAL A 346 -1.27 4.03 2.08
C VAL A 346 -0.09 3.29 2.72
N ASP A 347 -0.40 2.34 3.58
CA ASP A 347 0.61 1.55 4.27
C ASP A 347 1.49 0.77 3.28
N ASN A 348 2.79 0.70 3.54
CA ASN A 348 3.80 0.04 2.71
C ASN A 348 3.83 0.48 1.23
N PHE A 349 3.25 1.63 0.91
CA PHE A 349 3.26 2.24 -0.41
C PHE A 349 3.98 3.60 -0.37
N PRO A 350 4.98 3.85 -1.22
CA PRO A 350 5.87 5.02 -1.08
C PRO A 350 5.26 6.36 -1.54
N HIS A 351 4.02 6.38 -2.01
CA HIS A 351 3.37 7.57 -2.56
C HIS A 351 2.06 7.87 -1.83
N LEU A 352 1.66 9.15 -1.82
CA LEU A 352 0.33 9.54 -1.39
C LEU A 352 -0.68 9.29 -2.50
N ILE A 353 -1.90 8.96 -2.09
CA ILE A 353 -3.06 8.92 -2.97
C ILE A 353 -3.96 10.11 -2.66
N THR A 354 -4.18 11.00 -3.63
CA THR A 354 -5.07 12.16 -3.45
C THR A 354 -6.34 11.98 -4.26
N TYR A 355 -7.49 12.20 -3.63
CA TYR A 355 -8.81 12.21 -4.23
C TYR A 355 -9.29 13.65 -4.29
N SER A 356 -9.45 14.20 -5.48
CA SER A 356 -9.81 15.60 -5.69
C SER A 356 -11.21 15.76 -6.31
N HIS A 357 -11.69 17.01 -6.34
CA HIS A 357 -13.00 17.42 -6.87
C HIS A 357 -14.22 16.86 -6.13
N LEU A 358 -14.04 16.30 -4.94
CA LEU A 358 -15.12 15.66 -4.18
C LEU A 358 -16.26 16.65 -3.89
N ASP A 359 -17.50 16.19 -3.95
CA ASP A 359 -18.67 17.00 -3.55
C ASP A 359 -18.68 17.10 -2.02
N THR A 360 -18.58 15.94 -1.37
CA THR A 360 -18.62 15.78 0.07
C THR A 360 -17.48 14.88 0.54
N VAL A 361 -16.86 15.24 1.67
CA VAL A 361 -15.86 14.43 2.37
C VAL A 361 -16.54 13.67 3.51
N LEU A 362 -16.24 12.38 3.64
CA LEU A 362 -16.87 11.45 4.58
C LEU A 362 -15.89 10.83 5.58
N ILE A 363 -14.79 11.53 5.86
CA ILE A 363 -13.86 11.27 6.96
C ILE A 363 -13.84 12.46 7.93
N SER A 364 -13.45 12.24 9.18
CA SER A 364 -13.35 13.25 10.23
C SER A 364 -11.90 13.63 10.52
N GLY A 365 -11.44 14.71 9.88
CA GLY A 365 -10.07 15.20 10.07
C GLY A 365 -9.02 14.18 9.61
N THR A 366 -8.01 13.94 10.45
CA THR A 366 -7.00 12.91 10.22
C THR A 366 -7.42 11.62 10.91
N GLN A 367 -7.62 10.55 10.14
CA GLN A 367 -8.04 9.26 10.67
C GLN A 367 -7.51 8.09 9.84
N GLU A 368 -7.43 6.92 10.47
CA GLU A 368 -7.20 5.67 9.76
C GLU A 368 -8.38 5.37 8.82
N VAL A 369 -8.05 4.82 7.65
CA VAL A 369 -9.01 4.32 6.65
C VAL A 369 -8.61 2.94 6.17
N PHE A 370 -9.61 2.13 5.80
CA PHE A 370 -9.41 0.78 5.27
C PHE A 370 -9.60 0.73 3.76
N THR A 371 -8.95 -0.22 3.07
CA THR A 371 -9.22 -0.51 1.66
C THR A 371 -10.73 -0.73 1.44
N GLY A 372 -11.32 -0.05 0.47
CA GLY A 372 -12.75 -0.15 0.17
C GLY A 372 -13.67 0.68 1.09
N GLN A 373 -13.16 1.34 2.13
CA GLN A 373 -13.93 2.23 2.99
C GLN A 373 -14.43 3.44 2.20
N ILE A 374 -15.72 3.75 2.32
CA ILE A 374 -16.32 4.99 1.80
C ILE A 374 -15.68 6.19 2.50
N ILE A 375 -15.05 7.06 1.71
CA ILE A 375 -14.33 8.25 2.19
C ILE A 375 -14.90 9.56 1.63
N GLY A 376 -15.67 9.53 0.55
CA GLY A 376 -16.19 10.74 -0.07
C GLY A 376 -17.32 10.50 -1.06
N VAL A 377 -17.75 11.57 -1.73
CA VAL A 377 -18.77 11.55 -2.77
C VAL A 377 -18.23 12.24 -4.02
N VAL A 378 -18.47 11.63 -5.18
CA VAL A 378 -18.08 12.18 -6.49
C VAL A 378 -18.69 13.57 -6.68
N GLY A 379 -17.88 14.52 -7.14
CA GLY A 379 -18.29 15.91 -7.25
C GLY A 379 -17.64 16.70 -8.37
N ARG A 380 -17.77 18.03 -8.23
CA ARG A 380 -17.27 19.04 -9.17
C ARG A 380 -16.67 20.25 -8.47
N THR A 381 -16.16 20.08 -7.25
CA THR A 381 -15.61 21.22 -6.51
C THR A 381 -14.24 21.61 -7.07
N GLY A 382 -13.88 22.89 -6.99
CA GLY A 382 -12.66 23.43 -7.60
C GLY A 382 -12.94 24.30 -8.82
N LYS A 383 -11.89 24.74 -9.52
CA LYS A 383 -11.99 25.62 -10.70
C LYS A 383 -12.00 24.81 -11.98
N ASN A 384 -12.81 25.25 -12.96
CA ASN A 384 -12.86 24.70 -14.32
C ASN A 384 -13.22 23.20 -14.43
N VAL A 385 -13.96 22.66 -13.44
CA VAL A 385 -14.36 21.25 -13.42
C VAL A 385 -15.61 21.00 -14.29
N GLY A 386 -15.40 20.46 -15.49
CA GLY A 386 -16.43 20.35 -16.53
C GLY A 386 -17.58 19.37 -16.24
N ALA A 387 -17.29 18.18 -15.72
CA ALA A 387 -18.27 17.14 -15.38
C ALA A 387 -17.93 16.49 -14.02
N PRO A 388 -18.86 15.81 -13.33
CA PRO A 388 -18.54 15.13 -12.08
C PRO A 388 -17.51 14.01 -12.29
N HIS A 389 -16.45 14.04 -11.49
CA HIS A 389 -15.40 13.02 -11.48
C HIS A 389 -14.60 13.09 -10.18
N VAL A 390 -13.77 12.08 -9.97
CA VAL A 390 -12.67 12.09 -9.00
C VAL A 390 -11.39 12.19 -9.78
N HIS A 391 -10.58 13.19 -9.49
CA HIS A 391 -9.20 13.25 -9.97
C HIS A 391 -8.32 12.56 -8.93
N LEU A 392 -7.69 11.46 -9.33
CA LEU A 392 -6.93 10.55 -8.47
C LEU A 392 -5.42 10.67 -8.74
N ASP A 393 -4.69 11.19 -7.78
CA ASP A 393 -3.25 11.48 -7.91
C ASP A 393 -2.44 10.43 -7.15
N VAL A 394 -1.32 9.98 -7.73
CA VAL A 394 -0.38 9.07 -7.09
C VAL A 394 0.99 9.73 -7.04
N GLY A 395 1.39 10.26 -5.89
CA GLY A 395 2.65 10.97 -5.77
C GLY A 395 2.65 12.06 -4.72
N SER A 396 3.55 13.03 -4.85
CA SER A 396 3.57 14.22 -4.01
C SER A 396 2.70 15.30 -4.64
N SER A 397 1.69 15.79 -3.90
CA SER A 397 0.89 16.95 -4.32
C SER A 397 1.62 18.30 -4.12
N GLY A 398 2.95 18.26 -3.94
CA GLY A 398 3.78 19.40 -3.50
C GLY A 398 3.47 19.89 -2.08
N TYR A 399 2.57 19.20 -1.38
CA TYR A 399 2.13 19.46 -0.03
C TYR A 399 2.26 18.17 0.77
N ASP A 400 2.93 18.26 1.92
CA ASP A 400 2.98 17.20 2.89
C ASP A 400 1.98 17.47 4.03
N PRO A 401 0.83 16.78 4.07
CA PRO A 401 -0.14 16.92 5.16
C PRO A 401 0.32 16.36 6.52
N PHE A 402 1.40 15.59 6.54
CA PHE A 402 1.93 14.81 7.66
C PHE A 402 3.35 15.25 8.12
N GLY A 403 3.95 16.28 7.49
CA GLY A 403 5.13 17.00 7.97
C GLY A 403 6.50 16.69 7.35
N ASN A 404 6.60 15.90 6.28
CA ASN A 404 7.86 15.66 5.53
C ASN A 404 7.96 16.48 4.22
N PRO A 405 8.86 17.48 4.14
CA PRO A 405 8.92 18.41 3.01
C PRO A 405 9.15 17.77 1.62
N ASP A 406 9.67 16.54 1.55
CA ASP A 406 9.96 15.86 0.28
C ASP A 406 8.78 14.99 -0.23
N GLY A 407 7.69 14.83 0.54
CA GLY A 407 6.53 14.00 0.17
C GLY A 407 6.83 12.50 -0.01
N ALA A 408 8.04 12.07 0.33
CA ALA A 408 8.47 10.68 0.36
C ALA A 408 8.46 10.21 1.81
N TYR A 409 7.50 9.37 2.20
CA TYR A 409 7.45 8.82 3.55
C TYR A 409 8.26 7.52 3.60
N PRO A 410 9.47 7.49 4.19
CA PRO A 410 10.17 6.24 4.43
C PRO A 410 9.40 5.46 5.51
N GLN A 411 8.47 4.59 5.10
CA GLN A 411 7.77 3.61 5.94
C GLN A 411 7.49 4.10 7.36
N LEU A 412 6.89 5.28 7.52
CA LEU A 412 6.65 5.91 8.82
C LEU A 412 5.42 5.30 9.50
N TRP A 413 5.44 3.99 9.66
CA TRP A 413 4.82 3.29 10.77
C TRP A 413 5.88 2.42 11.42
N THR A 414 6.65 3.02 12.34
CA THR A 414 7.42 2.31 13.36
C THR A 414 6.54 1.91 14.55
N ARG A 415 5.24 1.65 14.34
CA ARG A 415 4.62 0.58 15.14
C ARG A 415 5.33 -0.67 14.68
N ALA A 416 6.36 -1.03 15.44
CA ALA A 416 7.15 -2.22 15.26
C ALA A 416 6.21 -3.36 14.85
N PHE A 417 6.40 -3.84 13.63
CA PHE A 417 5.92 -5.14 13.19
C PHE A 417 6.35 -6.14 14.25
N SER A 418 5.47 -6.43 15.20
CA SER A 418 5.64 -7.52 16.12
C SER A 418 5.08 -8.74 15.40
N PRO A 419 5.87 -9.80 15.19
CA PRO A 419 5.37 -11.09 14.70
C PRO A 419 4.20 -11.65 15.54
N ILE A 420 3.88 -11.04 16.68
CA ILE A 420 2.75 -11.35 17.56
C ILE A 420 1.39 -10.96 16.94
N GLU A 421 1.31 -9.98 16.04
CA GLU A 421 0.02 -9.62 15.41
C GLU A 421 -0.47 -10.65 14.36
N PHE A 422 0.32 -11.69 14.09
CA PHE A 422 -0.03 -12.83 13.24
C PHE A 422 -0.35 -14.13 14.02
N GLN A 423 -0.64 -14.06 15.33
CA GLN A 423 -0.94 -15.23 16.17
C GLN A 423 -2.37 -15.76 16.05
#